data_AF-A0A6B1FEN8-F1
#
_entry.id   AF-A0A6B1FEN8-F1
#
_cell.length_a   1.000
_cell.length_b   1.000
_cell.length_c   1.000
_cell.angle_alpha   90.00
_cell.angle_beta   90.00
_cell.angle_gamma   90.00
#
_symmetry.space_group_name_H-M   'P 1'
#
loop_
_entity.id
_entity.type
_entity.pdbx_description
1 polymer ?
#
loop_
_entity_poly.entity_id
_entity_poly.type
_entity_poly.pdbx_seq_one_letter_code
_entity_poly.pdbx_strand_id
1 'polypeptide(L)' 'MYTTCMFCTTPLGANKVVEAFPVGRRLAFDAAKGRLWVVCRKCERWNLTPLEERWEAVETCEKLFRETRIRTSTEHIGL' A
#
# COMPACT_ATOMS: atom_id res chain seq x y z
N MET A 1 -12.58 -0.49 -6.60
CA MET A 1 -11.13 -0.25 -6.77
C MET A 1 -10.71 0.28 -8.14
N TYR A 2 -9.76 1.22 -8.23
CA TYR A 2 -9.08 1.61 -9.48
C TYR A 2 -7.81 0.77 -9.69
N THR A 3 -7.51 0.38 -10.93
CA THR A 3 -6.35 -0.48 -11.27
C THR A 3 -5.17 0.28 -11.89
N THR A 4 -5.38 1.55 -12.22
CA THR A 4 -4.39 2.46 -12.82
C THR A 4 -4.16 3.67 -11.92
N CYS A 5 -3.01 4.31 -12.07
CA CYS A 5 -2.72 5.53 -11.34
C CYS A 5 -3.59 6.68 -11.84
N MET A 6 -4.24 7.41 -10.92
CA MET A 6 -5.10 8.57 -11.20
C MET A 6 -4.34 9.74 -11.85
N PHE A 7 -3.01 9.74 -11.80
CA PHE A 7 -2.17 10.85 -12.28
C PHE A 7 -1.45 10.56 -13.60
N CYS A 8 -1.04 9.32 -13.83
CA CYS A 8 -0.22 8.95 -14.99
C CYS A 8 -0.75 7.72 -15.75
N THR A 9 -1.96 7.26 -15.39
CA THR A 9 -2.72 6.14 -15.98
C THR A 9 -1.99 4.80 -16.05
N THR A 10 -0.79 4.71 -15.49
CA THR A 10 0.02 3.51 -15.50
C THR A 10 -0.60 2.45 -14.58
N PRO A 11 -0.65 1.17 -15.00
CA PRO A 11 -1.14 0.09 -14.15
C PRO A 11 -0.44 0.06 -12.80
N LEU A 12 -1.22 -0.05 -11.73
CA LEU A 12 -0.69 -0.16 -10.36
C LEU A 12 -0.20 -1.59 -10.04
N GLY A 13 -0.58 -2.56 -10.89
CA GLY A 13 -0.24 -3.97 -10.72
C GLY A 13 -1.11 -4.66 -9.67
N ALA A 14 -0.88 -5.96 -9.49
CA ALA A 14 -1.60 -6.78 -8.51
C ALA A 14 -0.88 -6.81 -7.16
N ASN A 15 -1.66 -6.93 -6.10
CA ASN A 15 -1.18 -7.23 -4.76
C ASN A 15 -1.64 -8.64 -4.37
N LYS A 16 -0.69 -9.47 -3.92
CA LYS A 16 -0.93 -10.85 -3.49
C LYS A 16 -0.64 -11.06 -1.99
N VAL A 17 -0.27 -10.00 -1.28
CA VAL A 17 0.14 -10.04 0.13
C VAL A 17 -1.00 -9.59 1.04
N VAL A 18 -1.77 -8.59 0.61
CA VAL A 18 -2.95 -8.10 1.34
C VAL A 18 -4.18 -8.50 0.53
N GLU A 19 -4.80 -9.63 0.88
CA GLU A 19 -5.91 -10.23 0.11
C GLU A 19 -7.12 -9.30 -0.02
N ALA A 20 -7.46 -8.60 1.06
CA ALA A 20 -8.53 -7.60 1.08
C ALA A 20 -8.26 -6.40 0.15
N PHE A 21 -7.05 -6.28 -0.40
CA PHE A 21 -6.65 -5.16 -1.24
C PHE A 21 -5.78 -5.63 -2.42
N PRO A 22 -6.38 -6.20 -3.48
CA PRO A 22 -5.66 -6.95 -4.54
C PRO A 22 -4.96 -6.08 -5.60
N VAL A 23 -4.84 -4.76 -5.39
CA VAL A 23 -4.18 -3.83 -6.32
C VAL A 23 -3.00 -3.13 -5.66
N GLY A 24 -1.90 -2.98 -6.38
CA GLY A 24 -0.77 -2.16 -5.97
C GLY A 24 0.11 -2.81 -4.90
N ARG A 25 1.38 -3.08 -5.24
CA ARG A 25 2.32 -3.73 -4.31
C ARG A 25 2.96 -2.77 -3.28
N ARG A 26 3.09 -1.48 -3.60
CA ARG A 26 3.68 -0.48 -2.70
C ARG A 26 2.57 0.27 -1.99
N LEU A 27 2.31 -0.13 -0.75
CA LEU A 27 1.29 0.46 0.10
C LEU A 27 1.91 1.45 1.09
N ALA A 28 1.17 2.51 1.37
CA ALA A 28 1.36 3.37 2.52
C ALA A 28 0.06 3.40 3.30
N PHE A 29 0.11 3.42 4.63
CA PHE A 29 -1.08 3.38 5.47
C PHE A 29 -0.92 4.21 6.74
N ASP A 30 -2.05 4.56 7.33
CA ASP A 30 -2.16 5.23 8.62
C ASP A 30 -3.28 4.53 9.40
N ALA A 31 -2.88 3.65 10.32
CA ALA A 31 -3.82 2.84 11.11
C ALA A 31 -4.69 3.70 12.03
N ALA A 32 -4.12 4.75 12.62
CA ALA A 32 -4.85 5.65 13.53
C ALA A 32 -5.97 6.42 12.83
N LYS A 33 -5.83 6.68 11.52
CA LYS A 33 -6.82 7.41 10.72
C LYS A 33 -7.54 6.53 9.69
N GLY A 34 -7.30 5.23 9.69
CA GLY A 34 -7.91 4.28 8.73
C GLY A 34 -7.66 4.66 7.27
N ARG A 35 -6.45 5.12 6.92
CA ARG A 35 -6.12 5.52 5.54
C ARG A 35 -5.15 4.54 4.90
N LEU A 36 -5.37 4.31 3.61
CA LEU A 36 -4.57 3.43 2.77
C LEU A 36 -4.34 4.10 1.41
N TRP A 37 -3.11 3.99 0.91
CA TRP A 37 -2.72 4.49 -0.39
C TRP A 37 -1.91 3.45 -1.16
N VAL A 38 -2.08 3.45 -2.48
CA VAL A 38 -1.13 2.83 -3.40
C VAL A 38 -0.17 3.89 -3.93
N VAL A 39 1.12 3.68 -3.72
CA VAL A 39 2.18 4.53 -4.28
C VAL A 39 2.52 4.03 -5.67
N CYS A 40 2.29 4.85 -6.70
CA CYS A 40 2.65 4.50 -8.07
C CYS A 40 4.17 4.31 -8.19
N ARG A 41 4.63 3.19 -8.77
CA ARG A 41 6.06 2.95 -8.98
C ARG A 41 6.67 3.72 -10.15
N LYS A 42 5.83 4.39 -10.98
CA LYS A 42 6.28 5.22 -12.12
C LYS A 42 6.38 6.70 -11.78
N CYS A 43 5.32 7.29 -11.24
CA CYS A 43 5.27 8.73 -10.94
C CYS A 43 5.34 9.06 -9.45
N GLU A 44 5.45 8.05 -8.59
CA GLU A 44 5.61 8.17 -7.13
C GLU A 44 4.46 8.88 -6.38
N ARG A 45 3.40 9.25 -7.09
CA ARG A 45 2.19 9.83 -6.50
C ARG A 45 1.34 8.78 -5.79
N TRP A 46 0.66 9.25 -4.75
CA TRP A 46 -0.13 8.44 -3.84
C TRP A 46 -1.58 8.44 -4.28
N ASN A 47 -2.15 7.27 -4.53
CA ASN A 47 -3.53 7.09 -4.97
C ASN A 47 -4.34 6.66 -3.73
N LEU A 48 -5.28 7.48 -3.30
CA LEU A 48 -6.08 7.24 -2.09
C LEU A 48 -7.13 6.15 -2.34
N THR A 49 -7.05 5.07 -1.57
CA THR A 49 -7.93 3.91 -1.67
C THR A 49 -9.39 4.26 -1.33
N PRO A 50 -10.42 3.72 -2.02
CA PRO A 50 -11.82 3.92 -1.67
C PRO A 50 -12.16 3.42 -0.25
N LEU A 51 -13.15 4.04 0.42
CA LEU A 51 -13.46 3.79 1.84
C LEU A 51 -13.88 2.35 2.17
N GLU A 52 -14.62 1.69 1.28
CA GLU A 52 -15.19 0.35 1.49
C GLU A 52 -14.11 -0.73 1.71
N GLU A 53 -12.92 -0.54 1.14
CA GLU A 53 -11.84 -1.54 1.11
C GLU A 53 -10.76 -1.29 2.21
N ARG A 54 -10.97 -0.33 3.13
CA ARG A 54 -9.90 0.15 4.02
C ARG A 54 -9.68 -0.67 5.27
N TRP A 55 -10.72 -1.14 5.95
CA TRP A 55 -10.60 -1.64 7.33
C TRP A 55 -9.69 -2.87 7.42
N GLU A 56 -10.08 -3.98 6.79
CA GLU A 56 -9.32 -5.24 6.81
C GLU A 56 -7.92 -5.07 6.19
N ALA A 57 -7.83 -4.25 5.13
CA ALA A 57 -6.57 -4.01 4.45
C ALA A 57 -5.57 -3.24 5.34
N VAL A 58 -6.04 -2.23 6.08
CA VAL A 58 -5.22 -1.46 7.02
C VAL A 58 -4.78 -2.33 8.20
N GLU A 59 -5.68 -3.12 8.79
CA GLU A 59 -5.32 -4.07 9.86
C GLU A 59 -4.28 -5.09 9.40
N THR A 60 -4.45 -5.64 8.20
CA THR A 60 -3.47 -6.57 7.61
C THR A 60 -2.12 -5.88 7.40
N CYS A 61 -2.10 -4.66 6.86
CA CYS A 61 -0.87 -3.88 6.70
C CYS A 61 -0.18 -3.62 8.05
N GLU A 62 -0.96 -3.26 9.08
CA GLU A 62 -0.44 -3.02 10.42
C GLU A 62 0.17 -4.28 11.04
N LYS A 63 -0.52 -5.42 10.92
CA LYS A 63 -0.02 -6.72 11.39
C LYS A 63 1.30 -7.08 10.72
N LEU A 64 1.36 -7.01 9.39
CA LEU A 64 2.57 -7.29 8.61
C LEU A 64 3.73 -6.36 8.99
N PHE A 65 3.45 -5.08 9.22
CA PHE A 65 4.45 -4.11 9.65
C PHE A 65 5.01 -4.44 11.04
N ARG A 66 4.15 -4.82 11.99
CA ARG A 66 4.54 -5.17 13.36
C ARG A 66 5.37 -6.46 13.41
N GLU A 67 5.03 -7.45 12.59
CA GLU A 67 5.73 -8.74 12.50
C GLU A 67 7.07 -8.65 11.73
N THR A 68 7.24 -7.62 10.92
CA THR A 68 8.45 -7.41 10.15
C THR A 68 9.64 -7.07 11.05
N ARG A 69 10.75 -7.81 10.86
CA ARG A 69 12.02 -7.58 11.57
C ARG A 69 12.82 -6.39 11.04
N ILE A 70 12.62 -6.01 9.78
CA ILE A 70 13.31 -4.90 9.11
C ILE A 70 12.26 -3.87 8.67
N ARG A 71 12.08 -2.81 9.45
CA ARG A 71 11.07 -1.77 9.26
C ARG A 71 11.52 -0.68 8.30
N THR A 72 12.83 -0.49 8.16
CA THR A 72 13.45 0.44 7.22
C THR A 72 14.50 -0.29 6.43
N SER A 73 14.42 -0.22 5.11
CA SER A 73 15.42 -0.80 4.21
C SER A 73 15.75 0.21 3.12
N THR A 74 17.03 0.53 3.03
CA THR A 74 17.63 1.32 1.95
C THR A 74 18.66 0.44 1.25
N GLU A 75 19.34 0.96 0.23
CA GLU A 75 20.39 0.23 -0.47
C GLU A 75 21.53 -0.26 0.44
N HIS A 76 21.84 0.48 1.50
CA HIS A 76 23.00 0.19 2.38
C HIS A 76 22.64 -0.09 3.84
N ILE A 77 21.40 0.15 4.25
CA ILE A 77 20.98 0.10 5.67
C ILE A 77 19.66 -0.69 5.78
N GLY A 78 19.62 -1.65 6.71
CA GLY A 78 18.39 -2.32 7.17
C GLY A 78 18.25 -2.18 8.69
N LEU A 79 17.10 -1.69 9.17
CA LEU A 79 16.75 -1.47 10.58
C LEU A 79 15.34 -1.99 10.87
#